data_AF-A0A429X2E7-F1
#
_entry.id   AF-A0A429X2E7-F1
#
_cell.length_a   1.000
_cell.length_b   1.000
_cell.length_c   1.000
_cell.angle_alpha   90.00
_cell.angle_beta   90.00
_cell.angle_gamma   90.00
#
_symmetry.space_group_name_H-M   'P 1'
#
loop_
_entity.id
_entity.type
_entity.pdbx_description
1 polymer ?
#
loop_
_entity_poly.entity_id
_entity_poly.type
_entity_poly.pdbx_seq_one_letter_code
_entity_poly.pdbx_strand_id
1 'polypeptide(L)'
;MNQDQVRKKEDRFFREVEADLVNHPPHYTAGTIETIDYIKDVQTAEEFQGYCIGNVIKYLSRHKYKNGLEDLEKAKIYLGWAIDSMKGEPLQK
;
A
#
# COMPACT_ATOMS: atom_id res chain seq x y z
N MET A 1 -41.52 -22.61 -2.08
CA MET A 1 -40.52 -22.10 -1.12
C MET A 1 -41.02 -20.78 -0.57
N ASN A 2 -40.94 -20.54 0.76
CA ASN A 2 -41.39 -19.25 1.33
C ASN A 2 -40.35 -18.15 1.04
N GLN A 3 -40.83 -16.95 0.70
CA GLN A 3 -40.04 -15.78 0.30
C GLN A 3 -38.99 -15.37 1.35
N ASP A 4 -39.22 -15.63 2.64
CA ASP A 4 -38.28 -15.27 3.71
C ASP A 4 -37.04 -16.18 3.77
N GLN A 5 -37.16 -17.42 3.29
CA GLN A 5 -36.00 -18.32 3.22
C GLN A 5 -35.14 -18.08 1.98
N VAL A 6 -35.73 -17.51 0.93
CA VAL A 6 -34.99 -17.10 -0.27
C VAL A 6 -34.15 -15.86 0.02
N ARG A 7 -34.76 -14.81 0.61
CA ARG A 7 -34.05 -13.58 1.00
C ARG A 7 -32.87 -13.81 1.94
N LYS A 8 -33.01 -14.68 2.96
CA LYS A 8 -31.91 -14.98 3.90
C LYS A 8 -30.75 -15.77 3.28
N LYS A 9 -31.01 -16.54 2.22
CA LYS A 9 -29.96 -17.26 1.49
C LYS A 9 -29.23 -16.34 0.54
N GLU A 10 -29.95 -15.46 -0.14
CA GLU A 10 -29.37 -14.45 -1.02
C GLU A 10 -28.48 -13.47 -0.22
N ASP A 11 -28.97 -12.94 0.91
CA ASP A 11 -28.17 -12.03 1.76
C ASP A 11 -26.91 -12.68 2.36
N ARG A 12 -26.98 -13.98 2.68
CA ARG A 12 -25.79 -14.71 3.18
C ARG A 12 -24.76 -14.92 2.08
N PHE A 13 -25.22 -15.30 0.88
CA PHE A 13 -24.34 -15.52 -0.26
C PHE A 13 -23.63 -14.23 -0.69
N PHE A 14 -24.35 -13.11 -0.76
CA PHE A 14 -23.75 -11.82 -1.11
C PHE A 14 -22.71 -11.34 -0.09
N ARG A 15 -22.91 -11.58 1.23
CA ARG A 15 -21.91 -11.24 2.25
C ARG A 15 -20.65 -12.11 2.21
N GLU A 16 -20.79 -13.39 1.86
CA GLU A 16 -19.64 -14.28 1.73
C GLU A 16 -18.76 -13.89 0.52
N VAL A 17 -19.36 -13.44 -0.59
CA VAL A 17 -18.62 -12.95 -1.77
C VAL A 17 -17.89 -11.61 -1.51
N GLU A 18 -18.49 -10.66 -0.78
CA GLU A 18 -17.81 -9.40 -0.42
C GLU A 18 -16.64 -9.63 0.56
N ALA A 19 -16.80 -10.54 1.53
CA ALA A 19 -15.73 -10.87 2.46
C ALA A 19 -14.54 -11.54 1.75
N ASP A 20 -14.79 -12.30 0.69
CA ASP A 20 -13.74 -12.95 -0.10
C ASP A 20 -12.95 -11.95 -0.96
N LEU A 21 -13.57 -10.89 -1.48
CA LEU A 21 -12.86 -9.86 -2.26
C LEU A 21 -11.95 -8.96 -1.41
N VAL A 22 -12.27 -8.77 -0.12
CA VAL A 22 -11.45 -7.98 0.81
C VAL A 22 -10.32 -8.83 1.41
N ASN A 23 -10.56 -10.11 1.70
CA ASN A 23 -9.57 -11.00 2.32
C ASN A 23 -8.72 -11.78 1.30
N HIS A 24 -9.24 -12.00 0.10
CA HIS A 24 -8.60 -12.73 -1.02
C HIS A 24 -8.83 -12.00 -2.36
N PRO A 25 -8.36 -10.74 -2.49
CA PRO A 25 -8.41 -10.06 -3.77
C PRO A 25 -7.62 -10.86 -4.83
N PRO A 26 -8.17 -11.10 -6.03
CA PRO A 26 -7.54 -11.93 -7.08
C PRO A 26 -6.25 -11.34 -7.70
N HIS A 27 -5.72 -10.25 -7.16
CA HIS A 27 -4.65 -9.47 -7.80
C HIS A 27 -3.57 -9.01 -6.80
N TYR A 28 -2.46 -9.76 -6.72
CA TYR A 28 -1.07 -9.27 -6.63
C TYR A 28 -0.10 -10.35 -7.17
N THR A 29 -0.57 -11.15 -8.13
CA THR A 29 0.22 -12.22 -8.73
C THR A 29 1.07 -11.68 -9.88
N ALA A 30 2.38 -11.62 -9.63
CA ALA A 30 3.46 -11.62 -10.61
C ALA A 30 3.58 -10.41 -11.56
N GLY A 31 4.63 -9.60 -11.33
CA GLY A 31 5.11 -8.60 -12.27
C GLY A 31 6.61 -8.33 -12.10
N THR A 32 7.26 -7.85 -13.17
CA THR A 32 8.68 -7.39 -13.20
C THR A 32 8.87 -6.01 -12.58
N ILE A 33 7.79 -5.38 -12.13
CA ILE A 33 7.75 -4.00 -11.65
C ILE A 33 7.72 -4.03 -10.13
N GLU A 34 8.59 -3.26 -9.49
CA GLU A 34 8.59 -3.17 -8.03
C GLU A 34 7.39 -2.35 -7.55
N THR A 35 6.84 -2.71 -6.38
CA THR A 35 5.66 -2.04 -5.81
C THR A 35 5.83 -0.52 -5.70
N ILE A 36 7.04 -0.04 -5.40
CA ILE A 36 7.31 1.40 -5.31
C ILE A 36 7.19 2.11 -6.66
N ASP A 37 7.57 1.45 -7.75
CA ASP A 37 7.44 2.00 -9.11
C ASP A 37 5.97 2.09 -9.48
N TYR A 38 5.20 1.05 -9.19
CA TYR A 38 3.76 1.07 -9.44
C TYR A 38 3.07 2.17 -8.62
N ILE A 39 3.42 2.32 -7.34
CA ILE A 39 2.89 3.41 -6.49
C ILE A 39 3.23 4.78 -7.08
N LYS A 40 4.45 4.97 -7.58
CA LYS A 40 4.86 6.23 -8.24
C LYS A 40 4.10 6.47 -9.54
N ASP A 41 3.89 5.43 -10.35
CA ASP A 41 3.24 5.51 -11.66
C ASP A 41 1.74 5.88 -11.57
N VAL A 42 1.05 5.38 -10.55
CA VAL A 42 -0.39 5.64 -10.35
C VAL A 42 -0.70 6.90 -9.53
N GLN A 43 0.32 7.63 -9.07
CA GLN A 43 0.17 8.83 -8.26
C GLN A 43 0.68 10.08 -8.98
N THR A 44 0.12 11.24 -8.63
CA THR A 44 0.76 12.51 -8.95
C THR A 44 2.09 12.65 -8.21
N ALA A 45 2.98 13.53 -8.69
CA ALA A 45 4.26 13.75 -8.02
C ALA A 45 4.08 14.23 -6.56
N GLU A 46 3.07 15.06 -6.29
CA GLU A 46 2.76 15.54 -4.94
C GLU A 46 2.27 14.40 -4.04
N GLU A 47 1.39 13.53 -4.53
CA GLU A 47 0.91 12.36 -3.78
C GLU A 47 2.04 11.39 -3.46
N PHE A 48 2.92 11.10 -4.42
CA PHE A 48 4.07 10.22 -4.21
C PHE A 48 5.08 10.81 -3.20
N GLN A 49 5.34 12.12 -3.28
CA GLN A 49 6.16 12.82 -2.30
C GLN A 49 5.51 12.74 -0.91
N GLY A 50 4.21 12.99 -0.80
CA GLY A 50 3.45 12.85 0.44
C GLY A 50 3.52 11.44 1.03
N TYR A 51 3.40 10.41 0.19
CA TYR A 51 3.56 9.01 0.58
C TYR A 51 4.98 8.75 1.13
N CYS A 52 6.02 9.25 0.47
CA CYS A 52 7.39 9.09 0.93
C CYS A 52 7.63 9.80 2.26
N ILE A 53 7.20 11.05 2.41
CA ILE A 53 7.33 11.83 3.65
C ILE A 53 6.56 11.17 4.80
N GLY A 54 5.36 10.65 4.56
CA GLY A 54 4.61 9.89 5.56
C GLY A 54 5.37 8.66 6.06
N ASN A 55 6.05 7.94 5.16
CA ASN A 55 6.91 6.80 5.52
C ASN A 55 8.15 7.24 6.32
N VAL A 56 8.79 8.35 5.95
CA VAL A 56 9.90 8.93 6.73
C VAL A 56 9.45 9.20 8.17
N ILE A 57 8.33 9.92 8.35
CA ILE A 57 7.78 10.23 9.67
C ILE A 57 7.47 8.96 10.46
N LYS A 58 6.84 7.97 9.81
CA LYS A 58 6.54 6.65 10.41
C LYS A 58 7.80 5.98 10.96
N TYR A 59 8.86 5.88 10.16
CA TYR A 59 10.08 5.18 10.58
C TYR A 59 10.88 5.97 11.63
N LEU A 60 10.98 7.29 11.48
CA LEU A 60 11.57 8.15 12.51
C LEU A 60 10.81 8.09 13.84
N SER A 61 9.48 7.90 13.83
CA SER A 61 8.71 7.78 15.08
C SER A 61 8.90 6.41 15.74
N ARG A 62 9.23 5.38 14.95
CA ARG A 62 9.25 3.97 15.38
C ARG A 62 10.63 3.46 15.80
N HIS A 63 11.71 4.07 15.29
CA HIS A 63 13.07 3.53 15.45
C HIS A 63 13.45 3.25 16.91
N LYS A 64 13.13 4.13 17.87
CA LYS A 64 13.51 3.96 19.28
C LYS A 64 12.82 2.77 19.97
N TYR A 65 11.71 2.29 19.44
CA TYR A 65 10.81 1.37 20.15
C TYR A 65 10.53 0.07 19.39
N LYS A 66 10.97 -0.08 18.13
CA LYS A 66 10.74 -1.29 17.34
C LYS A 66 11.99 -1.87 16.68
N ASN A 67 12.53 -1.20 15.65
CA ASN A 67 13.56 -1.80 14.78
C ASN A 67 14.90 -1.04 14.76
N GLY A 68 15.07 0.01 15.58
CA GLY A 68 16.35 0.72 15.71
C GLY A 68 16.88 1.25 14.37
N LEU A 69 18.12 0.86 14.07
CA LEU A 69 18.85 1.28 12.85
C LEU A 69 18.09 0.96 11.56
N GLU A 70 17.42 -0.20 11.47
CA GLU A 70 16.71 -0.62 10.25
C GLU A 70 15.60 0.37 9.87
N ASP A 71 14.91 0.96 10.86
CA ASP A 71 13.92 2.00 10.59
C ASP A 71 14.60 3.29 10.10
N LEU A 72 15.77 3.65 10.64
CA LEU A 72 16.51 4.83 10.17
C LEU A 72 16.99 4.65 8.71
N GLU A 73 17.45 3.45 8.35
CA GLU A 73 17.83 3.12 6.97
C GLU A 73 16.63 3.18 6.03
N LYS A 74 15.46 2.67 6.44
CA LYS A 74 14.21 2.81 5.69
C LYS A 74 13.80 4.28 5.53
N ALA A 75 13.89 5.07 6.60
CA ALA A 75 13.63 6.51 6.53
C ALA A 75 14.55 7.19 5.50
N LYS A 76 15.83 6.85 5.47
CA LYS A 76 16.80 7.36 4.50
C LYS A 76 16.41 7.00 3.05
N ILE A 77 15.98 5.76 2.79
CA ILE A 77 15.55 5.32 1.45
C ILE A 77 14.34 6.14 0.98
N TYR A 78 13.29 6.25 1.80
CA TYR A 78 12.10 7.01 1.43
C TYR A 78 12.38 8.52 1.27
N LEU A 79 13.30 9.07 2.05
CA LEU A 79 13.76 10.45 1.85
C LEU A 79 14.48 10.60 0.50
N GLY A 80 15.32 9.62 0.13
CA GLY A 80 15.97 9.57 -1.18
C GLY A 80 14.96 9.59 -2.33
N TRP A 81 13.95 8.72 -2.27
CA TRP A 81 12.90 8.67 -3.31
C TRP A 81 12.07 9.95 -3.42
N ALA A 82 11.80 10.63 -2.31
CA ALA A 82 11.16 11.95 -2.35
C ALA A 82 12.05 12.97 -3.09
N ILE A 83 13.36 12.98 -2.81
CA ILE A 83 14.34 13.85 -3.47
C ILE A 83 14.42 13.53 -4.97
N ASP A 84 14.56 12.26 -5.33
CA ASP A 84 14.62 11.81 -6.73
C ASP A 84 13.37 12.26 -7.48
N SER A 85 12.18 12.08 -6.87
CA SER A 85 10.92 12.55 -7.44
C SER A 85 10.88 14.07 -7.65
N MET A 86 11.42 14.87 -6.72
CA MET A 86 11.46 16.33 -6.86
C MET A 86 12.43 16.78 -7.96
N LYS A 87 13.51 16.04 -8.17
CA LYS A 87 14.47 16.30 -9.25
C LYS A 87 14.00 15.77 -10.61
N GLY A 88 12.95 14.97 -10.66
CA GLY A 88 12.52 14.26 -11.87
C GLY A 88 13.48 13.12 -12.25
N GLU A 89 14.23 12.58 -11.29
CA GLU A 89 15.19 11.50 -11.48
C GLU A 89 14.51 10.11 -11.28
N PRO A 90 15.06 9.05 -11.88
CA PRO A 90 14.69 7.68 -11.54
C PRO A 90 14.96 7.40 -10.06
N LEU A 91 14.13 6.56 -9.43
CA LEU A 91 14.33 6.17 -8.04
C LEU A 91 15.62 5.35 -7.91
N GLN A 92 16.51 5.74 -7.00
CA GLN A 92 17.69 4.95 -6.67
C GLN A 92 17.32 3.81 -5.71
N LYS A 93 17.65 2.58 -6.09
CA LYS A 93 17.27 1.36 -5.35
C LYS A 93 18.44 0.41 -5.20
#